data_AF-A0A2H0PIR8-F1
#
_entry.id   AF-A0A2H0PIR8-F1
#
_cell.length_a   1.000
_cell.length_b   1.000
_cell.length_c   1.000
_cell.angle_alpha   90.00
_cell.angle_beta   90.00
_cell.angle_gamma   90.00
#
_symmetry.space_group_name_H-M   'P 1'
#
loop_
_entity.id
_entity.type
_entity.pdbx_description
1 polymer ?
#
loop_
_entity_poly.entity_id
_entity_poly.type
_entity_poly.pdbx_seq_one_letter_code
_entity_poly.pdbx_strand_id
1 'polypeptide(L)'
;MNKVRDIREFGFTLIELMIVVAIISVLFSTAFQFYEGYVLRSKTQEVYLLLPKIVDGEVLQYQTVGNFIELSPVNIPPSINKVTGDFSADVWKQVRFSPASQIYFGYQGYTSGADFVCEAQGDLNGDGDVSIFSVTLTPTGAVTLNRGGLVYFDELE
;
A
#
# COMPACT_ATOMS: atom_id res chain seq x y z
N MET A 1 -54.74 -47.53 -4.16
CA MET A 1 -53.39 -48.00 -3.79
C MET A 1 -52.37 -47.00 -4.33
N ASN A 2 -51.84 -46.12 -3.48
CA ASN A 2 -50.84 -45.14 -3.88
C ASN A 2 -49.45 -45.78 -3.72
N LYS A 3 -48.74 -45.94 -4.84
CA LYS A 3 -47.39 -46.50 -4.88
C LYS A 3 -46.41 -45.40 -4.52
N VAL A 4 -45.91 -45.40 -3.29
CA VAL A 4 -44.82 -44.50 -2.86
C VAL A 4 -43.59 -44.86 -3.69
N ARG A 5 -43.01 -43.88 -4.38
CA ARG A 5 -41.77 -44.05 -5.14
C ARG A 5 -40.60 -43.89 -4.17
N ASP A 6 -39.79 -44.94 -3.99
CA ASP A 6 -38.51 -44.84 -3.30
C ASP A 6 -37.58 -43.91 -4.08
N ILE A 7 -37.22 -42.78 -3.47
CA ILE A 7 -36.17 -41.90 -3.98
C ILE A 7 -34.86 -42.50 -3.48
N ARG A 8 -34.11 -43.16 -4.37
CA ARG A 8 -32.76 -43.65 -4.04
C ARG A 8 -31.85 -42.44 -3.79
N GLU A 9 -31.38 -42.28 -2.56
CA GLU A 9 -30.31 -41.32 -2.25
C GLU A 9 -29.00 -41.84 -2.86
N PHE A 10 -28.54 -41.18 -3.92
CA PHE A 10 -27.22 -41.45 -4.51
C PHE A 10 -26.16 -40.71 -3.67
N GLY A 11 -25.35 -41.46 -2.91
CA GLY A 11 -24.18 -40.94 -2.20
C GLY A 11 -22.93 -40.95 -3.08
N PHE A 12 -21.99 -40.03 -2.81
CA PHE A 12 -20.69 -39.98 -3.46
C PHE A 12 -19.75 -41.06 -2.91
N THR A 13 -18.89 -41.63 -3.75
CA THR A 13 -17.91 -42.64 -3.31
C THR A 13 -16.66 -41.98 -2.71
N LEU A 14 -15.99 -42.69 -1.79
CA LEU A 14 -14.71 -42.22 -1.23
C LEU A 14 -13.65 -42.02 -2.31
N ILE A 15 -13.64 -42.86 -3.34
CA ILE A 15 -12.66 -42.77 -4.43
C ILE A 15 -12.88 -41.52 -5.29
N GLU A 16 -14.14 -41.15 -5.54
CA GLU A 16 -14.43 -39.90 -6.25
C GLU A 16 -13.96 -38.69 -5.44
N LEU A 17 -14.14 -38.71 -4.11
CA LEU A 17 -13.65 -37.62 -3.24
C LEU A 17 -12.12 -37.54 -3.26
N MET A 18 -11.42 -38.67 -3.22
CA MET A 18 -9.96 -38.71 -3.25
C MET A 18 -9.39 -38.14 -4.56
N ILE A 19 -10.00 -38.46 -5.71
CA ILE A 19 -9.59 -37.92 -7.00
C ILE A 19 -9.82 -36.41 -7.05
N VAL A 20 -10.98 -35.93 -6.58
CA VAL A 20 -11.30 -34.50 -6.54
C VAL A 20 -10.29 -33.73 -5.68
N VAL A 21 -9.98 -34.24 -4.49
CA VAL A 21 -8.99 -33.61 -3.60
C VAL A 21 -7.60 -33.59 -4.26
N ALA A 22 -7.18 -34.70 -4.88
CA ALA A 22 -5.89 -34.77 -5.56
C ALA A 22 -5.76 -33.73 -6.69
N ILE A 23 -6.82 -33.55 -7.48
CA ILE A 23 -6.84 -32.54 -8.56
C ILE A 23 -6.80 -31.13 -7.99
N ILE A 24 -7.60 -30.83 -6.95
CA ILE A 24 -7.63 -29.50 -6.31
C ILE A 24 -6.25 -29.17 -5.71
N SER A 25 -5.57 -30.14 -5.08
CA SER A 25 -4.24 -29.92 -4.49
C SER A 25 -3.19 -29.52 -5.54
N VAL A 26 -3.20 -30.16 -6.71
CA VAL A 26 -2.28 -29.83 -7.81
C VAL A 26 -2.59 -28.44 -8.37
N LEU A 27 -3.86 -28.12 -8.64
CA LEU A 27 -4.25 -26.81 -9.15
C LEU A 27 -3.91 -25.69 -8.16
N PHE A 28 -4.21 -25.89 -6.88
CA PHE A 28 -3.91 -24.92 -5.83
C PHE A 28 -2.40 -24.63 -5.72
N SER A 29 -1.56 -25.68 -5.72
CA SER A 29 -0.11 -25.54 -5.62
C SER A 29 0.48 -24.66 -6.74
N THR A 30 -0.04 -24.79 -7.96
CA THR A 30 0.40 -23.96 -9.11
C THR A 30 -0.15 -22.54 -9.09
N ALA A 31 -1.38 -22.34 -8.60
CA ALA A 31 -2.02 -21.03 -8.57
C ALA A 31 -1.49 -20.13 -7.44
N PHE A 32 -1.13 -20.71 -6.29
CA PHE A 32 -0.74 -19.96 -5.09
C PHE A 32 0.47 -19.06 -5.32
N GLN A 33 1.49 -19.52 -6.07
CA GLN A 33 2.74 -18.78 -6.24
C GLN A 33 2.58 -17.43 -6.97
N PHE A 34 1.52 -17.29 -7.77
CA PHE A 34 1.23 -16.04 -8.47
C PHE A 34 0.34 -15.10 -7.66
N TYR A 35 -0.46 -15.64 -6.73
CA TYR A 35 -1.45 -14.87 -5.97
C TYR A 35 -0.80 -13.79 -5.10
N GLU A 36 0.32 -14.11 -4.45
CA GLU A 36 1.01 -13.18 -3.54
C GLU A 36 1.41 -11.89 -4.25
N GLY A 37 2.08 -11.97 -5.41
CA GLY A 37 2.47 -10.80 -6.19
C GLY A 37 1.28 -9.93 -6.63
N TYR A 38 0.12 -10.52 -6.93
CA TYR A 38 -1.09 -9.74 -7.24
C TYR A 38 -1.61 -8.98 -6.02
N VAL A 39 -1.57 -9.60 -4.83
CA VAL A 39 -1.98 -8.97 -3.59
C VAL A 39 -1.03 -7.80 -3.25
N LEU A 40 0.29 -8.00 -3.34
CA LEU A 40 1.29 -6.96 -3.05
C LEU A 40 1.15 -5.75 -3.99
N ARG A 41 0.99 -5.99 -5.30
CA ARG A 41 0.72 -4.92 -6.28
C ARG A 41 -0.57 -4.17 -5.97
N SER A 42 -1.60 -4.86 -5.51
CA SER A 42 -2.86 -4.22 -5.11
C SER A 42 -2.68 -3.34 -3.86
N LYS A 43 -1.84 -3.74 -2.90
CA LYS A 43 -1.53 -2.91 -1.72
C LYS A 43 -0.73 -1.67 -2.12
N THR A 44 0.25 -1.83 -3.02
CA THR A 44 1.13 -0.76 -3.50
C THR A 44 0.39 0.39 -4.22
N GLN A 45 -0.79 0.12 -4.80
CA GLN A 45 -1.65 1.16 -5.41
C GLN A 45 -1.99 2.31 -4.45
N GLU A 46 -1.94 2.07 -3.13
CA GLU A 46 -2.16 3.11 -2.14
C GLU A 46 -1.13 4.25 -2.24
N VAL A 47 0.16 3.93 -2.39
CA VAL A 47 1.24 4.94 -2.45
C VAL A 47 1.07 5.84 -3.67
N TYR A 48 0.76 5.25 -4.81
CA TYR A 48 0.54 5.98 -6.05
C TYR A 48 -0.63 6.98 -5.95
N LEU A 49 -1.56 6.77 -5.01
CA LEU A 49 -2.70 7.66 -4.77
C LEU A 49 -2.46 8.68 -3.64
N LEU A 50 -1.68 8.32 -2.62
CA LEU A 50 -1.51 9.13 -1.42
C LEU A 50 -0.22 9.96 -1.42
N LEU A 51 0.90 9.42 -1.87
CA LEU A 51 2.19 10.13 -1.90
C LEU A 51 2.12 11.41 -2.77
N PRO A 52 1.51 11.41 -3.97
CA PRO A 52 1.38 12.64 -4.75
C PRO A 52 0.58 13.73 -4.06
N LYS A 53 -0.39 13.39 -3.19
CA LYS A 53 -1.17 14.39 -2.43
C LYS A 53 -0.32 15.13 -1.43
N ILE A 54 0.60 14.43 -0.77
CA ILE A 54 1.57 15.04 0.14
C ILE A 54 2.48 15.97 -0.65
N VAL A 55 3.01 15.48 -1.79
CA VAL A 55 3.87 16.28 -2.65
C VAL A 55 3.16 17.54 -3.14
N ASP A 56 1.93 17.45 -3.63
CA ASP A 56 1.17 18.61 -4.12
C ASP A 56 0.85 19.60 -2.97
N GLY A 57 0.56 19.08 -1.78
CA GLY A 57 0.38 19.86 -0.56
C GLY A 57 1.63 20.65 -0.18
N GLU A 58 2.78 20.00 -0.25
CA GLU A 58 4.07 20.61 0.05
C GLU A 58 4.49 21.64 -1.00
N VAL A 59 4.24 21.36 -2.29
CA VAL A 59 4.46 22.31 -3.38
C VAL A 59 3.65 23.59 -3.15
N LEU A 60 2.38 23.45 -2.76
CA LEU A 60 1.53 24.59 -2.46
C LEU A 60 1.99 25.35 -1.21
N GLN A 61 2.47 24.65 -0.19
CA GLN A 61 3.05 25.25 1.01
C GLN A 61 4.28 26.09 0.66
N TYR A 62 5.22 25.53 -0.11
CA TYR A 62 6.41 26.24 -0.56
C TYR A 62 6.05 27.46 -1.42
N GLN A 63 5.05 27.33 -2.30
CA GLN A 63 4.59 28.44 -3.14
C GLN A 63 3.89 29.57 -2.35
N THR A 64 3.29 29.26 -1.20
CA THR A 64 2.53 30.24 -0.41
C THR A 64 3.38 30.89 0.67
N VAL A 65 4.24 30.09 1.33
CA VAL A 65 5.00 30.49 2.52
C VAL A 65 6.49 30.66 2.23
N GLY A 66 7.00 30.05 1.15
CA GLY A 66 8.41 30.11 0.76
C GLY A 66 9.33 29.17 1.54
N ASN A 67 8.77 28.28 2.37
CA ASN A 67 9.51 27.30 3.18
C ASN A 67 8.81 25.94 3.15
N PHE A 68 9.60 24.88 3.23
CA PHE A 68 9.09 23.53 3.44
C PHE A 68 8.68 23.30 4.90
N ILE A 69 7.77 22.36 5.11
CA ILE A 69 7.37 21.89 6.43
C ILE A 69 7.76 20.42 6.61
N GLU A 70 8.52 20.17 7.66
CA GLU A 70 8.84 18.80 8.07
C GLU A 70 7.55 18.07 8.47
N LEU A 71 7.23 17.04 7.71
CA LEU A 71 6.21 16.07 8.05
C LEU A 71 6.91 14.99 8.86
N SER A 72 7.17 15.36 10.13
CA SER A 72 7.79 14.51 11.15
C SER A 72 7.13 13.13 11.15
N PRO A 73 7.91 12.05 11.34
CA PRO A 73 7.39 10.72 11.12
C PRO A 73 6.21 10.46 12.04
N VAL A 74 5.06 10.14 11.44
CA VAL A 74 4.12 9.23 12.06
C VAL A 74 4.63 7.85 11.69
N ASN A 75 5.66 7.41 12.42
CA ASN A 75 6.21 6.08 12.22
C ASN A 75 5.21 5.08 12.79
N ILE A 76 4.25 4.68 11.96
CA ILE A 76 3.71 3.34 12.02
C ILE A 76 4.35 2.60 10.85
N PRO A 77 5.52 1.99 11.06
CA PRO A 77 6.13 1.08 10.11
C PRO A 77 5.56 -0.32 10.35
N PRO A 78 5.87 -1.27 9.50
CA PRO A 78 5.14 -1.39 8.27
C PRO A 78 4.48 -2.76 8.37
N SER A 79 3.18 -2.75 8.63
CA SER A 79 2.51 -3.99 8.97
C SER A 79 1.96 -4.60 7.69
N ILE A 80 2.00 -5.93 7.62
CA ILE A 80 1.31 -6.70 6.56
C ILE A 80 -0.17 -6.26 6.38
N ASN A 81 -0.77 -5.73 7.44
CA ASN A 81 -2.14 -5.26 7.51
C ASN A 81 -2.22 -3.72 7.45
N LYS A 82 -3.41 -3.22 7.12
CA LYS A 82 -3.67 -1.79 7.23
C LYS A 82 -3.65 -1.37 8.69
N VAL A 83 -2.99 -0.26 8.99
CA VAL A 83 -2.97 0.34 10.32
C VAL A 83 -3.56 1.74 10.26
N THR A 84 -4.18 2.16 11.36
CA THR A 84 -4.67 3.53 11.53
C THR A 84 -3.49 4.46 11.77
N GLY A 85 -3.13 5.27 10.76
CA GLY A 85 -2.14 6.33 10.91
C GLY A 85 -2.70 7.53 11.69
N ASP A 86 -1.87 8.12 12.56
CA ASP A 86 -2.22 9.35 13.28
C ASP A 86 -1.74 10.60 12.52
N PHE A 87 -2.63 11.19 11.72
CA PHE A 87 -2.36 12.44 10.98
C PHE A 87 -3.00 13.67 11.65
N SER A 88 -3.17 13.65 12.98
CA SER A 88 -3.89 14.70 13.71
C SER A 88 -3.11 16.01 13.87
N ALA A 89 -1.78 15.96 13.75
CA ALA A 89 -0.90 17.10 13.91
C ALA A 89 -1.18 18.19 12.86
N ASP A 90 -1.00 19.46 13.25
CA ASP A 90 -1.33 20.60 12.40
C ASP A 90 -0.50 20.65 11.11
N VAL A 91 0.72 20.09 11.14
CA VAL A 91 1.59 19.97 9.96
C VAL A 91 0.90 19.22 8.81
N TRP A 92 0.15 18.16 9.11
CA TRP A 92 -0.60 17.37 8.12
C TRP A 92 -1.80 18.12 7.55
N LYS A 93 -2.43 18.99 8.35
CA LYS A 93 -3.53 19.86 7.91
C LYS A 93 -3.02 20.96 6.97
N GLN A 94 -1.82 21.48 7.20
CA GLN A 94 -1.22 22.53 6.36
C GLN A 94 -0.93 22.03 4.95
N VAL A 95 -0.44 20.81 4.81
CA VAL A 95 -0.28 20.14 3.50
C VAL A 95 -1.57 19.52 2.95
N ARG A 96 -2.70 19.72 3.65
CA ARG A 96 -4.04 19.20 3.26
C ARG A 96 -4.06 17.69 3.04
N PHE A 97 -3.23 16.95 3.78
CA PHE A 97 -3.18 15.51 3.70
C PHE A 97 -4.15 14.90 4.73
N SER A 98 -5.06 14.06 4.25
CA SER A 98 -6.02 13.32 5.07
C SER A 98 -6.34 12.00 4.37
N PRO A 99 -5.65 10.90 4.73
CA PRO A 99 -5.89 9.59 4.12
C PRO A 99 -7.14 8.93 4.72
N ALA A 100 -7.52 7.78 4.17
CA ALA A 100 -8.54 6.93 4.78
C ALA A 100 -8.09 6.47 6.18
N SER A 101 -9.04 5.98 6.99
CA SER A 101 -8.79 5.61 8.38
C SER A 101 -7.73 4.53 8.56
N GLN A 102 -7.41 3.72 7.54
CA GLN A 102 -6.33 2.73 7.61
C GLN A 102 -5.54 2.70 6.30
N ILE A 103 -4.22 2.53 6.42
CA ILE A 103 -3.23 2.60 5.35
C ILE A 103 -2.19 1.48 5.48
N TYR A 104 -1.58 1.06 4.37
CA TYR A 104 -0.48 0.09 4.33
C TYR A 104 0.89 0.75 4.52
N PHE A 105 1.03 2.00 4.07
CA PHE A 105 2.31 2.70 4.09
C PHE A 105 2.34 3.78 5.18
N GLY A 106 3.47 3.91 5.86
CA GLY A 106 3.81 5.11 6.62
C GLY A 106 4.23 6.22 5.66
N TYR A 107 3.91 7.47 5.99
CA TYR A 107 4.27 8.64 5.18
C TYR A 107 5.07 9.63 6.02
N GLN A 108 6.10 10.20 5.42
CA GLN A 108 6.92 11.24 6.02
C GLN A 108 7.43 12.23 4.98
N GLY A 109 7.90 13.37 5.45
CA GLY A 109 8.44 14.44 4.63
C GLY A 109 9.55 15.13 5.38
N TYR A 110 10.76 15.15 4.81
CA TYR A 110 11.91 15.72 5.50
C TYR A 110 12.82 16.49 4.56
N THR A 111 13.47 17.53 5.08
CA THR A 111 14.47 18.29 4.34
C THR A 111 15.83 17.57 4.39
N SER A 112 16.40 17.31 3.22
CA SER A 112 17.77 16.82 3.02
C SER A 112 18.59 17.91 2.33
N GLY A 113 19.29 18.71 3.14
CA GLY A 113 20.04 19.87 2.62
C GLY A 113 19.09 20.99 2.17
N ALA A 114 19.06 21.28 0.87
CA ALA A 114 18.11 22.22 0.29
C ALA A 114 16.86 21.53 -0.27
N ASP A 115 16.92 20.22 -0.51
CA ASP A 115 15.84 19.45 -1.08
C ASP A 115 14.86 19.00 0.00
N PHE A 116 13.58 18.88 -0.36
CA PHE A 116 12.58 18.23 0.47
C PHE A 116 12.25 16.85 -0.10
N VAL A 117 12.22 15.83 0.74
CA VAL A 117 11.93 14.45 0.35
C VAL A 117 10.61 14.04 0.95
N CYS A 118 9.62 13.79 0.11
CA CYS A 118 8.41 13.08 0.50
C CYS A 118 8.65 11.58 0.35
N GLU A 119 8.36 10.80 1.38
CA GLU A 119 8.66 9.37 1.40
C GLU A 119 7.48 8.56 1.96
N ALA A 120 7.26 7.38 1.37
CA ALA A 120 6.35 6.37 1.86
C ALA A 120 7.09 5.05 2.07
N GLN A 121 6.82 4.36 3.18
CA GLN A 121 7.49 3.12 3.58
C GLN A 121 6.47 2.05 3.98
N GLY A 122 6.60 0.83 3.48
CA GLY A 122 5.67 -0.29 3.74
C GLY A 122 6.34 -1.66 3.61
N ASP A 123 5.84 -2.64 4.34
CA ASP A 123 6.32 -4.03 4.46
C ASP A 123 5.05 -4.84 4.25
N LEU A 124 4.90 -5.22 3.00
CA LEU A 124 3.64 -5.71 2.47
C LEU A 124 3.51 -7.22 2.70
N ASN A 125 4.60 -7.90 3.00
CA ASN A 125 4.72 -9.35 3.13
C ASN A 125 5.07 -9.82 4.58
N GLY A 126 5.50 -8.91 5.45
CA GLY A 126 5.82 -9.13 6.86
C GLY A 126 7.21 -9.73 7.12
N ASP A 127 8.16 -9.63 6.20
CA ASP A 127 9.50 -10.23 6.33
C ASP A 127 10.56 -9.31 6.96
N GLY A 128 10.23 -8.03 7.14
CA GLY A 128 11.09 -7.03 7.75
C GLY A 128 11.93 -6.20 6.77
N ASP A 129 11.89 -6.52 5.47
CA ASP A 129 12.33 -5.64 4.40
C ASP A 129 11.19 -4.67 4.04
N VAL A 130 11.52 -3.48 3.54
CA VAL A 130 10.56 -2.37 3.45
C VAL A 130 10.64 -1.73 2.07
N SER A 131 9.54 -1.80 1.33
CA SER A 131 9.35 -1.05 0.10
C SER A 131 9.35 0.46 0.39
N ILE A 132 10.25 1.19 -0.27
CA ILE A 132 10.40 2.64 -0.12
C ILE A 132 10.03 3.34 -1.41
N PHE A 133 9.18 4.36 -1.32
CA PHE A 133 8.79 5.24 -2.42
C PHE A 133 9.11 6.67 -2.04
N SER A 134 9.83 7.40 -2.89
CA SER A 134 10.22 8.77 -2.62
C SER A 134 10.03 9.69 -3.82
N VAL A 135 9.72 10.95 -3.52
CA VAL A 135 9.68 12.05 -4.48
C VAL A 135 10.43 13.21 -3.87
N THR A 136 11.42 13.72 -4.59
CA THR A 136 12.23 14.87 -4.16
C THR A 136 11.71 16.17 -4.77
N LEU A 137 11.61 17.21 -3.96
CA LEU A 137 11.33 18.58 -4.37
C LEU A 137 12.60 19.41 -4.20
N THR A 138 13.11 19.96 -5.28
CA THR A 138 14.33 20.79 -5.28
C THR A 138 13.94 22.24 -5.46
N PRO A 139 14.20 23.14 -4.51
CA PRO A 139 13.94 24.56 -4.69
C PRO A 139 14.90 25.15 -5.73
N THR A 140 14.34 25.88 -6.69
CA THR A 140 15.09 26.56 -7.77
C THR A 140 15.05 28.09 -7.60
N GLY A 141 14.28 28.59 -6.64
CA GLY A 141 14.14 30.00 -6.29
C GLY A 141 13.26 30.16 -5.06
N ALA A 142 12.91 31.40 -4.69
CA ALA A 142 12.17 31.66 -3.44
C ALA A 142 10.75 31.05 -3.38
N VAL A 143 10.14 30.78 -4.55
CA VAL A 143 8.76 30.27 -4.68
C VAL A 143 8.66 29.20 -5.79
N THR A 144 9.74 28.99 -6.53
CA THR A 144 9.84 28.02 -7.63
C THR A 144 10.65 26.81 -7.18
N LEU A 145 10.16 25.64 -7.54
CA LEU A 145 10.79 24.36 -7.27
C LEU A 145 10.69 23.47 -8.50
N ASN A 146 11.57 22.48 -8.57
CA ASN A 146 11.48 21.36 -9.47
C ASN A 146 10.93 20.15 -8.72
N ARG A 147 10.00 19.41 -9.34
CA ARG A 147 9.49 18.15 -8.82
C ARG A 147 10.26 17.01 -9.47
N GLY A 148 10.94 16.20 -8.66
CA GLY A 148 11.57 14.97 -9.08
C GLY A 148 10.56 13.90 -9.51
N GLY A 149 11.04 12.91 -10.25
CA GLY A 149 10.25 11.72 -10.55
C GLY A 149 10.00 10.89 -9.30
N LEU A 150 9.01 9.99 -9.38
CA LEU A 150 8.86 8.94 -8.38
C LEU A 150 10.06 7.99 -8.49
N VAL A 151 10.77 7.81 -7.38
CA VAL A 151 11.81 6.81 -7.21
C VAL A 151 11.27 5.78 -6.22
N TYR A 152 11.49 4.50 -6.50
CA TYR A 152 11.15 3.44 -5.58
C TYR A 152 12.34 2.49 -5.44
N PHE A 153 12.50 1.97 -4.23
CA PHE A 153 13.37 0.85 -3.95
C PHE A 153 12.48 -0.33 -3.68
N ASP A 154 12.56 -1.25 -4.65
CA ASP A 154 12.00 -2.59 -4.63
C ASP A 154 10.52 -2.59 -4.21
N GLU A 155 9.72 -2.30 -5.23
CA GLU A 155 8.31 -1.92 -5.11
C GLU A 155 7.40 -3.05 -4.58
N LEU A 156 7.88 -4.30 -4.66
CA LEU A 156 7.21 -5.52 -4.25
C LEU A 156 8.07 -6.34 -3.29
N GLU A 157 9.03 -5.68 -2.59
CA GLU A 157 9.80 -6.30 -1.49
C GLU A 157 8.87 -7.14 -0.61
#